data_AF-A0A832WIC5-F1
#
_entry.id   AF-A0A832WIC5-F1
#
_cell.length_a   1.000
_cell.length_b   1.000
_cell.length_c   1.000
_cell.angle_alpha   90.00
_cell.angle_beta   90.00
_cell.angle_gamma   90.00
#
_symmetry.space_group_name_H-M   'P 1'
#
loop_
_entity.id
_entity.type
_entity.pdbx_description
1 polymer ?
#
loop_
_entity_poly.entity_id
_entity_poly.type
_entity_poly.pdbx_seq_one_letter_code
_entity_poly.pdbx_strand_id
1 'polypeptide(L)'
;QTSIALYLSHKLTNLGFDVTVAGTTAATKLLKVSDSDGYYAKKLVDLDKTLEDIIEKRNDFGICFAFMHNDSGMTYAATVSAISQAKMYSIVFGRHAEELAQTIEFDCEKIVTQDVHNPVRLKNKLDKVMEEMAK
;
A
#
# COMPACT_ATOMS: atom_id res chain seq x y z
N GLN A 1 6.84 6.30 5.07
CA GLN A 1 6.30 5.34 4.07
C GLN A 1 7.12 4.06 4.01
N THR A 2 8.41 4.11 3.65
CA THR A 2 9.27 2.91 3.44
C THR A 2 9.22 1.88 4.58
N SER A 3 9.45 2.30 5.82
CA SER A 3 9.44 1.39 6.98
C SER A 3 8.11 0.67 7.19
N ILE A 4 6.99 1.38 7.01
CA ILE A 4 5.65 0.80 7.15
C ILE A 4 5.32 -0.12 5.96
N ALA A 5 5.78 0.22 4.74
CA ALA A 5 5.61 -0.66 3.59
C ALA A 5 6.35 -2.01 3.78
N LEU A 6 7.59 -1.98 4.27
CA LEU A 6 8.34 -3.20 4.62
C LEU A 6 7.66 -3.99 5.75
N TYR A 7 7.21 -3.30 6.80
CA TYR A 7 6.49 -3.91 7.91
C TYR A 7 5.23 -4.65 7.42
N LEU A 8 4.39 -3.96 6.65
CA LEU A 8 3.15 -4.51 6.14
C LEU A 8 3.40 -5.69 5.19
N SER A 9 4.36 -5.53 4.27
CA SER A 9 4.76 -6.60 3.35
C SER A 9 5.17 -7.87 4.11
N HIS A 10 6.01 -7.72 5.13
CA HIS A 10 6.46 -8.84 5.94
C HIS A 10 5.31 -9.48 6.74
N LYS A 11 4.44 -8.67 7.34
CA LYS A 11 3.29 -9.18 8.11
C LYS A 11 2.30 -9.94 7.23
N LEU A 12 1.93 -9.40 6.07
CA LEU A 12 1.07 -10.09 5.10
C LEU A 12 1.72 -11.39 4.60
N THR A 13 3.03 -11.37 4.32
CA THR A 13 3.77 -12.59 3.95
C THR A 13 3.67 -13.65 5.04
N ASN A 14 3.82 -13.27 6.32
CA ASN A 14 3.71 -14.20 7.45
C ASN A 14 2.28 -14.71 7.69
N LEU A 15 1.26 -13.99 7.19
CA LEU A 15 -0.13 -14.44 7.16
C LEU A 15 -0.43 -15.38 5.97
N GLY A 16 0.55 -15.63 5.10
CA GLY A 16 0.42 -16.56 3.97
C GLY A 16 0.01 -15.91 2.65
N PHE A 17 -0.04 -14.58 2.56
CA PHE A 17 -0.30 -13.89 1.30
C PHE A 17 0.93 -13.92 0.38
N ASP A 18 0.70 -14.03 -0.94
CA ASP A 18 1.70 -13.73 -1.96
C ASP A 18 1.75 -12.21 -2.18
N VAL A 19 2.79 -11.55 -1.64
CA VAL A 19 2.87 -10.09 -1.58
C VAL A 19 3.76 -9.54 -2.69
N THR A 20 3.19 -8.63 -3.47
CA THR A 20 3.93 -7.80 -4.43
C THR A 20 3.96 -6.36 -3.92
N VAL A 21 5.14 -5.75 -3.85
CA VAL A 21 5.31 -4.33 -3.51
C VAL A 21 5.60 -3.57 -4.80
N ALA A 22 4.62 -2.78 -5.25
CA ALA A 22 4.76 -1.91 -6.42
C ALA A 22 5.06 -0.47 -5.97
N GLY A 23 5.99 0.20 -6.66
CA GLY A 23 6.31 1.59 -6.36
C GLY A 23 6.98 2.31 -7.52
N THR A 24 7.04 3.64 -7.44
CA THR A 24 7.81 4.44 -8.38
C THR A 24 9.31 4.12 -8.27
N THR A 25 10.10 4.50 -9.28
CA THR A 25 11.57 4.32 -9.27
C THR A 25 12.23 4.86 -8.00
N ALA A 26 11.77 5.99 -7.46
CA ALA A 26 12.31 6.55 -6.22
C ALA A 26 11.94 5.69 -4.99
N ALA A 27 10.68 5.27 -4.90
CA ALA A 27 10.19 4.46 -3.79
C ALA A 27 10.84 3.07 -3.76
N THR A 28 10.99 2.42 -4.92
CA THR A 28 11.62 1.09 -5.03
C THR A 28 13.10 1.16 -4.68
N LYS A 29 13.83 2.21 -5.06
CA LYS A 29 15.22 2.43 -4.62
C LYS A 29 15.33 2.55 -3.10
N LEU A 30 14.45 3.31 -2.45
CA LEU A 30 14.45 3.45 -0.99
C LEU A 30 14.17 2.11 -0.29
N LEU A 31 13.21 1.34 -0.80
CA LEU A 31 12.90 0.00 -0.29
C LEU A 31 14.09 -0.93 -0.44
N LYS A 32 14.72 -0.96 -1.61
CA LYS A 32 15.89 -1.81 -1.89
C LYS A 32 17.10 -1.48 -1.01
N VAL A 33 17.33 -0.21 -0.69
CA VAL A 33 18.41 0.17 0.25
C VAL A 33 18.04 -0.21 1.68
N SER A 34 16.76 -0.17 2.04
CA SER A 34 16.28 -0.47 3.40
C SER A 34 16.12 -1.98 3.66
N ASP A 35 16.04 -2.79 2.61
CA ASP A 35 15.90 -4.25 2.63
C ASP A 35 16.77 -4.85 1.51
N SER A 36 18.10 -4.72 1.64
CA SER A 36 19.06 -5.09 0.59
C SER A 36 18.98 -6.55 0.17
N ASP A 37 18.60 -7.41 1.10
CA ASP A 37 18.54 -8.86 0.92
C ASP A 37 17.12 -9.34 0.59
N GLY A 38 16.15 -8.42 0.53
CA GLY A 38 14.76 -8.72 0.15
C GLY A 38 14.01 -9.60 1.18
N TYR A 39 14.35 -9.48 2.46
CA TYR A 39 13.75 -10.31 3.52
C TYR A 39 12.29 -9.93 3.80
N TYR A 40 11.97 -8.64 3.69
CA TYR A 40 10.66 -8.08 4.02
C TYR A 40 9.81 -7.85 2.76
N ALA A 41 10.42 -7.45 1.65
CA ALA A 41 9.77 -7.19 0.35
C ALA A 41 10.39 -8.06 -0.75
N LYS A 42 9.98 -9.33 -0.80
CA LYS A 42 10.54 -10.35 -1.72
C LYS A 42 10.30 -10.06 -3.20
N LYS A 43 9.17 -9.45 -3.54
CA LYS A 43 8.76 -9.14 -4.92
C LYS A 43 8.52 -7.64 -5.06
N LEU A 44 9.59 -6.91 -5.37
CA LEU A 44 9.57 -5.47 -5.63
C LEU A 44 9.47 -5.21 -7.13
N VAL A 45 8.44 -4.47 -7.55
CA VAL A 45 8.13 -4.23 -8.98
C VAL A 45 7.88 -2.75 -9.26
N ASP A 46 7.93 -2.39 -10.55
CA ASP A 46 7.58 -1.06 -11.02
C ASP A 46 6.06 -0.85 -11.00
N LEU A 47 5.63 0.32 -10.54
CA LEU A 47 4.21 0.66 -10.41
C LEU A 47 3.50 0.76 -11.76
N ASP A 48 4.07 1.49 -12.72
CA ASP A 48 3.42 1.74 -14.00
C ASP A 48 3.27 0.42 -14.78
N LYS A 49 4.30 -0.43 -14.75
CA LYS A 49 4.22 -1.78 -15.31
C LYS A 49 3.16 -2.65 -14.62
N THR A 50 3.01 -2.53 -13.30
CA THR A 50 1.99 -3.29 -12.56
C THR A 50 0.58 -2.86 -12.99
N LEU A 51 0.35 -1.58 -13.23
CA LEU A 51 -0.93 -1.08 -13.75
C LEU A 51 -1.18 -1.60 -15.16
N GLU A 52 -0.17 -1.57 -16.03
CA GLU A 52 -0.23 -2.14 -17.38
C GLU A 52 -0.62 -3.63 -17.34
N ASP A 53 0.01 -4.42 -16.46
CA ASP A 53 -0.30 -5.84 -16.28
C ASP A 53 -1.74 -6.10 -15.81
N ILE A 54 -2.30 -5.22 -14.96
CA ILE A 54 -3.71 -5.31 -14.53
C ILE A 54 -4.65 -4.96 -15.68
N ILE A 55 -4.38 -3.86 -16.40
CA ILE A 55 -5.18 -3.40 -17.54
C ILE A 55 -5.24 -4.48 -18.63
N GLU A 56 -4.09 -5.10 -18.93
CA GLU A 56 -3.97 -6.16 -19.94
C GLU A 56 -4.37 -7.54 -19.41
N LYS A 57 -4.90 -7.62 -18.19
CA LYS A 57 -5.38 -8.84 -17.54
C LYS A 57 -4.34 -9.96 -17.46
N ARG A 58 -3.05 -9.60 -17.43
CA ARG A 58 -1.95 -10.54 -17.22
C ARG A 58 -1.82 -10.96 -15.76
N ASN A 59 -2.22 -10.09 -14.85
CA ASN A 59 -2.24 -10.34 -13.42
C ASN A 59 -3.32 -9.49 -12.74
N ASP A 60 -3.82 -9.92 -11.59
CA ASP A 60 -4.67 -9.10 -10.72
C ASP A 60 -4.43 -9.50 -9.25
N PHE A 61 -5.00 -8.76 -8.31
CA PHE A 61 -4.79 -8.96 -6.89
C PHE A 61 -6.13 -9.10 -6.14
N GLY A 62 -6.15 -9.91 -5.09
CA GLY A 62 -7.33 -10.00 -4.22
C GLY A 62 -7.45 -8.82 -3.26
N ILE A 63 -6.33 -8.21 -2.88
CA ILE A 63 -6.25 -7.12 -1.88
C ILE A 63 -5.18 -6.13 -2.31
N CYS A 64 -5.45 -4.83 -2.15
CA CYS A 64 -4.50 -3.76 -2.43
C CYS A 64 -4.42 -2.79 -1.24
N PHE A 65 -3.22 -2.63 -0.69
CA PHE A 65 -2.91 -1.57 0.28
C PHE A 65 -2.19 -0.41 -0.44
N ALA A 66 -2.89 0.70 -0.64
CA ALA A 66 -2.37 1.86 -1.35
C ALA A 66 -1.89 2.94 -0.36
N PHE A 67 -0.61 3.28 -0.41
CA PHE A 67 -0.02 4.35 0.39
C PHE A 67 -0.17 5.71 -0.30
N MET A 68 -0.79 6.69 0.37
CA MET A 68 -0.96 8.04 -0.17
C MET A 68 -0.71 9.11 0.90
N HIS A 69 0.08 10.12 0.52
CA HIS A 69 0.36 11.31 1.32
C HIS A 69 0.16 12.61 0.54
N ASN A 70 -0.33 12.50 -0.68
CA ASN A 70 -0.63 13.57 -1.62
C ASN A 70 -1.60 13.05 -2.70
N ASP A 71 -2.04 13.96 -3.58
CA ASP A 71 -3.00 13.65 -4.64
C ASP A 71 -2.47 12.62 -5.65
N SER A 72 -1.17 12.64 -5.96
CA SER A 72 -0.58 11.67 -6.88
C SER A 72 -0.74 10.23 -6.39
N GLY A 73 -0.50 9.98 -5.10
CA GLY A 73 -0.72 8.66 -4.49
C GLY A 73 -2.19 8.24 -4.53
N MET A 74 -3.12 9.19 -4.36
CA MET A 74 -4.55 8.93 -4.48
C MET A 74 -4.96 8.61 -5.91
N THR A 75 -4.44 9.33 -6.91
CA THR A 75 -4.73 9.05 -8.33
C THR A 75 -4.38 7.61 -8.68
N TYR A 76 -3.21 7.13 -8.26
CA TYR A 76 -2.84 5.73 -8.47
C TYR A 76 -3.80 4.75 -7.78
N ALA A 77 -4.19 5.03 -6.53
CA ALA A 77 -5.15 4.19 -5.82
C ALA A 77 -6.52 4.15 -6.51
N ALA A 78 -7.01 5.30 -6.98
CA ALA A 78 -8.25 5.41 -7.74
C ALA A 78 -8.17 4.64 -9.07
N THR A 79 -7.04 4.71 -9.77
CA THR A 79 -6.80 3.92 -10.99
C THR A 79 -6.90 2.42 -10.67
N VAL A 80 -6.16 1.93 -9.67
CA VAL A 80 -6.21 0.51 -9.27
C VAL A 80 -7.64 0.10 -8.93
N SER A 81 -8.36 0.90 -8.13
CA SER A 81 -9.74 0.61 -7.76
C SER A 81 -10.70 0.53 -8.96
N ALA A 82 -10.39 1.21 -10.06
CA ALA A 82 -11.22 1.20 -11.27
C ALA A 82 -10.93 0.00 -12.21
N ILE A 83 -9.70 -0.53 -12.17
CA ILE A 83 -9.24 -1.57 -13.11
C ILE A 83 -9.09 -2.96 -12.49
N SER A 84 -8.96 -3.04 -11.17
CA SER A 84 -8.71 -4.27 -10.41
C SER A 84 -9.96 -4.75 -9.68
N GLN A 85 -10.05 -6.06 -9.43
CA GLN A 85 -11.04 -6.65 -8.53
C GLN A 85 -10.62 -6.61 -7.04
N ALA A 86 -9.47 -6.01 -6.73
CA ALA A 86 -8.91 -6.02 -5.38
C ALA A 86 -9.79 -5.29 -4.36
N LYS A 87 -9.90 -5.87 -3.15
CA LYS A 87 -10.38 -5.12 -1.99
C LYS A 87 -9.37 -4.02 -1.64
N MET A 88 -9.81 -2.76 -1.66
CA MET A 88 -8.95 -1.60 -1.49
C MET A 88 -8.82 -1.18 -0.02
N TYR A 89 -7.57 -0.94 0.41
CA TYR A 89 -7.21 -0.35 1.69
C TYR A 89 -6.37 0.90 1.44
N SER A 90 -6.95 2.07 1.72
CA SER A 90 -6.30 3.36 1.51
C SER A 90 -5.55 3.80 2.76
N ILE A 91 -4.23 3.71 2.74
CA ILE A 91 -3.34 4.15 3.82
C ILE A 91 -3.00 5.63 3.61
N VAL A 92 -3.73 6.50 4.29
CA VAL A 92 -3.63 7.95 4.14
C VAL A 92 -2.82 8.52 5.30
N PHE A 93 -1.71 9.20 5.01
CA PHE A 93 -0.85 9.76 6.05
C PHE A 93 -0.26 11.11 5.71
N GLY A 94 0.08 11.90 6.72
CA GLY A 94 0.65 13.24 6.56
C GLY A 94 -0.17 14.33 7.25
N ARG A 95 0.32 15.57 7.23
CA ARG A 95 -0.35 16.70 7.90
C ARG A 95 -1.79 16.92 7.44
N HIS A 96 -2.05 16.67 6.16
CA HIS A 96 -3.35 16.84 5.51
C HIS A 96 -4.10 15.50 5.30
N ALA A 97 -3.78 14.47 6.10
CA ALA A 97 -4.32 13.12 5.88
C ALA A 97 -5.85 13.05 5.95
N GLU A 98 -6.48 13.81 6.87
CA GLU A 98 -7.94 13.84 6.99
C GLU A 98 -8.59 14.50 5.77
N GLU A 99 -8.06 15.63 5.31
CA GLU A 99 -8.53 16.34 4.10
C GLU A 99 -8.40 15.44 2.87
N LEU A 100 -7.26 14.78 2.69
CA LEU A 100 -7.02 13.85 1.60
C LEU A 100 -7.92 12.61 1.68
N ALA A 101 -8.25 12.12 2.89
CA ALA A 101 -9.12 10.98 3.06
C ALA A 101 -10.59 11.29 2.70
N GLN A 102 -11.03 12.54 2.88
CA GLN A 102 -12.38 12.99 2.55
C GLN A 102 -12.64 13.07 1.05
N THR A 103 -11.59 13.29 0.24
CA THR A 103 -11.70 13.36 -1.22
C THR A 103 -11.63 11.99 -1.91
N ILE A 104 -11.46 10.90 -1.16
CA ILE A 104 -11.52 9.54 -1.70
C ILE A 104 -12.97 9.14 -1.97
N GLU A 105 -13.29 8.98 -3.26
CA GLU A 105 -14.63 8.64 -3.78
C GLU A 105 -14.81 7.16 -4.17
N PHE A 106 -13.73 6.36 -4.19
CA PHE A 106 -13.80 4.94 -4.50
C PHE A 106 -14.01 4.08 -3.25
N ASP A 107 -14.62 2.89 -3.42
CA ASP A 107 -14.88 1.95 -2.33
C ASP A 107 -13.56 1.42 -1.75
N CYS A 108 -13.29 1.76 -0.49
CA CYS A 108 -12.10 1.32 0.22
C CYS A 108 -12.24 1.46 1.73
N GLU A 109 -11.45 0.67 2.45
CA GLU A 109 -11.24 0.86 3.88
C GLU A 109 -10.15 1.92 4.11
N LYS A 110 -10.49 3.01 4.81
CA LYS A 110 -9.59 4.16 5.02
C LYS A 110 -8.79 4.00 6.32
N ILE A 111 -7.47 3.97 6.22
CA ILE A 111 -6.53 3.88 7.35
C ILE A 111 -5.76 5.21 7.44
N VAL A 112 -6.32 6.16 8.20
CA VAL A 112 -5.86 7.56 8.21
C VAL A 112 -4.94 7.86 9.40
N THR A 113 -3.83 8.58 9.21
CA THR A 113 -3.01 9.10 10.31
C THR A 113 -2.36 10.45 10.01
N GLN A 114 -2.50 11.42 10.90
CA GLN A 114 -1.86 12.74 10.74
C GLN A 114 -0.38 12.76 11.14
N ASP A 115 0.12 11.69 11.78
CA ASP A 115 1.47 11.66 12.32
C ASP A 115 2.50 11.32 11.23
N VAL A 116 3.33 12.30 10.89
CA VAL A 116 4.29 12.19 9.77
C VAL A 116 5.55 11.42 10.15
N HIS A 117 5.89 11.38 11.44
CA HIS A 117 7.18 10.89 11.92
C HIS A 117 7.07 9.69 12.86
N ASN A 118 5.90 9.45 13.47
CA ASN A 118 5.70 8.32 14.35
C ASN A 118 5.05 7.12 13.62
N PRO A 119 5.81 6.07 13.26
CA PRO A 119 5.27 4.90 12.59
C PRO A 119 4.33 4.08 13.49
N VAL A 120 4.39 4.22 14.82
CA VAL A 120 3.69 3.34 15.77
C VAL A 120 2.17 3.48 15.65
N ARG A 121 1.66 4.70 15.44
CA ARG A 121 0.21 4.91 15.29
C ARG A 121 -0.34 4.20 14.05
N LEU A 122 0.36 4.33 12.92
CA LEU A 122 -0.03 3.68 11.68
C LEU A 122 0.08 2.16 11.79
N LYS A 123 1.21 1.68 12.34
CA LYS A 123 1.44 0.25 12.62
C LYS A 123 0.28 -0.34 13.42
N ASN A 124 -0.11 0.28 14.52
CA ASN A 124 -1.18 -0.24 15.39
C ASN A 124 -2.55 -0.26 14.69
N LYS A 125 -2.82 0.67 13.77
CA LYS A 125 -4.02 0.63 12.94
C LYS A 125 -3.98 -0.53 11.95
N LEU A 126 -2.84 -0.73 11.28
CA LEU A 126 -2.65 -1.86 10.36
C LEU A 126 -2.76 -3.21 11.07
N ASP A 127 -2.24 -3.32 12.30
CA ASP A 127 -2.34 -4.57 13.07
C ASP A 127 -3.79 -4.97 13.33
N LYS A 128 -4.66 -4.02 13.68
CA LYS A 128 -6.09 -4.30 13.85
C LYS A 128 -6.74 -4.81 12.57
N VAL A 129 -6.42 -4.19 11.43
CA VAL A 129 -6.91 -4.63 10.12
C VAL A 129 -6.43 -6.05 9.81
N MET A 130 -5.16 -6.36 10.07
CA MET A 130 -4.59 -7.69 9.85
C MET A 130 -5.20 -8.74 10.79
N GLU A 131 -5.49 -8.39 12.05
CA GLU A 131 -6.20 -9.27 12.99
C GLU A 131 -7.62 -9.59 12.54
N GLU A 132 -8.30 -8.65 11.89
CA GLU A 132 -9.63 -8.87 11.32
C GLU A 132 -9.57 -9.73 10.06
N MET A 133 -8.55 -9.56 9.23
CA MET A 133 -8.32 -10.39 8.03
C MET A 133 -7.96 -11.85 8.35
N ALA A 134 -7.43 -12.12 9.54
CA ALA A 134 -7.02 -13.46 9.98
C ALA A 134 -8.16 -14.25 10.65
N LYS A 135 -9.34 -13.65 10.84
CA LYS A 135 -10.53 -14.31 11.40
C LYS A 135 -11.36 -14.95 10.29
#